data_AF-A0A960T0E7-F1
#
_entry.id   AF-A0A960T0E7-F1
#
_cell.length_a   1.000
_cell.length_b   1.000
_cell.length_c   1.000
_cell.angle_alpha   90.00
_cell.angle_beta   90.00
_cell.angle_gamma   90.00
#
_symmetry.space_group_name_H-M   'P 1'
#
loop_
_entity.id
_entity.type
_entity.pdbx_description
1 polymer ?
#
loop_
_entity_poly.entity_id
_entity_poly.type
_entity_poly.pdbx_seq_one_letter_code
_entity_poly.pdbx_strand_id
1 'polypeptide(L)'
;MKFGMFRNPVFLAVVLFGGSLSADADTKIISVNLTEFATDIQQIDSDETFGIASEGTVAGGWVNLNAVNSASDLADSAGFSTSVDFGLTAPNQKASFSVAYDDTPLKSGIDDYTNTATPVSVTLSDLNATFPDGCKVIVYLGGFNANSGASISDGTTTYYYQTADSPVAPVAFVSTTDTTDDGDNTAPEAQYAVFGSDLALLTSDSVTLTIDCLYGGGAAICAVQVIGEGAPPLPVSGPVSVNFKQFPAAVNDPLEPYGVEEASNWTNLESVTSGNNLITDGGGPSTIDLVATAPGGFSTWNFDVLNDTPMRAGIGVYATPATVTLSDINATFSTYDVIVYVGGFNGAAGGNQGSISDGTTTYVYSVPNPFTASLVQSTDTDSGDGSDPGTYVRFSGLTADSVTLTMTTLNVSCGIGGIQIVGTPAVSRIPIVSVDRDAGSGELTVVFESQAGKTYSAFGGTDLADAAAWPELSTTDIVDDGGTATFQYTP
;
A
#
# COMPACT_ATOMS: atom_id res chain seq x y z
N MET A 1 -41.34 -58.00 17.51
CA MET A 1 -40.34 -57.00 17.93
C MET A 1 -39.48 -56.68 16.72
N LYS A 2 -39.69 -55.53 16.08
CA LYS A 2 -38.77 -54.98 15.08
C LYS A 2 -37.82 -54.03 15.83
N PHE A 3 -36.54 -54.36 15.89
CA PHE A 3 -35.51 -53.45 16.39
C PHE A 3 -35.33 -52.33 15.35
N GLY A 4 -35.64 -51.10 15.76
CA GLY A 4 -35.32 -49.89 15.01
C GLY A 4 -33.81 -49.65 15.08
N MET A 5 -33.19 -49.63 13.90
CA MET A 5 -31.80 -49.26 13.71
C MET A 5 -31.69 -47.76 13.97
N PHE A 6 -31.10 -47.35 15.09
CA PHE A 6 -30.73 -45.96 15.34
C PHE A 6 -29.62 -45.59 14.36
N ARG A 7 -29.94 -44.74 13.37
CA ARG A 7 -28.92 -44.07 12.56
C ARG A 7 -28.22 -43.06 13.46
N ASN A 8 -26.90 -43.18 13.60
CA ASN A 8 -26.07 -42.16 14.23
C ASN A 8 -26.31 -40.82 13.51
N PRO A 9 -26.57 -39.71 14.23
CA PRO A 9 -26.60 -38.40 13.59
C PRO A 9 -25.19 -38.09 13.10
N VAL A 10 -25.01 -38.08 11.78
CA VAL A 10 -23.84 -37.46 11.15
C VAL A 10 -23.97 -35.97 11.41
N PHE A 11 -23.10 -35.42 12.27
CA PHE A 11 -22.96 -33.99 12.44
C PHE A 11 -22.16 -33.48 11.24
N LEU A 12 -22.80 -32.66 10.41
CA LEU A 12 -22.12 -31.89 9.37
C LEU A 12 -21.75 -30.54 9.98
N ALA A 13 -20.46 -30.29 10.16
CA ALA A 13 -19.97 -28.97 10.48
C ALA A 13 -19.69 -28.26 9.15
N VAL A 14 -20.41 -27.18 8.89
CA VAL A 14 -20.04 -26.24 7.83
C VAL A 14 -19.24 -25.13 8.48
N VAL A 15 -17.97 -25.02 8.11
CA VAL A 15 -17.17 -23.85 8.39
C VAL A 15 -17.13 -23.05 7.11
N LEU A 16 -17.90 -21.97 7.09
CA LEU A 16 -17.70 -20.92 6.09
C LEU A 16 -16.50 -20.13 6.56
N PHE A 17 -15.37 -20.36 5.91
CA PHE A 17 -14.34 -19.34 5.89
C PHE A 17 -14.87 -18.27 4.94
N GLY A 18 -14.97 -17.03 5.39
CA GLY A 18 -14.66 -15.98 4.45
C GLY A 18 -13.24 -16.29 4.03
N GLY A 19 -13.08 -16.73 2.79
CA GLY A 19 -11.75 -16.98 2.25
C GLY A 19 -10.90 -15.79 2.65
N SER A 20 -9.76 -16.05 3.28
CA SER A 20 -8.66 -15.10 3.24
C SER A 20 -8.61 -14.60 1.81
N LEU A 21 -8.81 -13.29 1.60
CA LEU A 21 -8.69 -12.59 0.33
C LEU A 21 -8.22 -13.55 -0.77
N SER A 22 -9.15 -14.22 -1.47
CA SER A 22 -8.93 -14.30 -2.91
C SER A 22 -9.12 -12.85 -3.28
N ALA A 23 -8.02 -12.13 -3.16
CA ALA A 23 -7.95 -10.74 -3.42
C ALA A 23 -8.15 -10.70 -4.93
N ASP A 24 -9.41 -10.57 -5.34
CA ASP A 24 -9.65 -10.08 -6.68
C ASP A 24 -8.79 -8.83 -6.80
N ALA A 25 -7.98 -8.85 -7.84
CA ALA A 25 -7.17 -7.76 -8.28
C ALA A 25 -8.05 -6.51 -8.35
N ASP A 26 -8.05 -5.68 -7.28
CA ASP A 26 -8.83 -4.46 -7.31
C ASP A 26 -8.25 -3.59 -8.43
N THR A 27 -9.12 -2.92 -9.17
CA THR A 27 -8.67 -2.06 -10.26
C THR A 27 -7.86 -0.92 -9.65
N LYS A 28 -6.57 -0.88 -9.94
CA LYS A 28 -5.67 0.18 -9.47
C LYS A 28 -5.55 1.25 -10.54
N ILE A 29 -5.60 2.50 -10.12
CA ILE A 29 -5.35 3.66 -10.98
C ILE A 29 -4.18 4.43 -10.38
N ILE A 30 -3.12 4.61 -11.15
CA ILE A 30 -1.98 5.47 -10.78
C ILE A 30 -2.03 6.69 -11.69
N SER A 31 -2.02 7.89 -11.12
CA SER A 31 -2.18 9.14 -11.87
C SER A 31 -1.05 10.11 -11.60
N VAL A 32 -0.38 10.60 -12.65
CA VAL A 32 0.73 11.54 -12.57
C VAL A 32 0.41 12.78 -13.40
N ASN A 33 0.49 13.95 -12.76
CA ASN A 33 0.30 15.25 -13.37
C ASN A 33 1.63 16.03 -13.42
N LEU A 34 1.98 16.61 -14.56
CA LEU A 34 3.24 17.34 -14.72
C LEU A 34 3.00 18.84 -14.64
N THR A 35 3.69 19.51 -13.71
CA THR A 35 3.49 20.94 -13.45
C THR A 35 4.75 21.77 -13.71
N GLU A 36 4.62 22.90 -14.39
CA GLU A 36 5.70 23.89 -14.52
C GLU A 36 5.90 24.63 -13.19
N PHE A 37 4.79 24.98 -12.53
CA PHE A 37 4.77 25.67 -11.24
C PHE A 37 3.91 24.92 -10.23
N ALA A 38 4.29 24.99 -8.95
CA ALA A 38 3.48 24.52 -7.82
C ALA A 38 2.37 25.55 -7.46
N THR A 39 1.59 25.95 -8.47
CA THR A 39 0.41 26.80 -8.29
C THR A 39 -0.85 25.96 -8.40
N ASP A 40 -1.85 26.32 -7.60
CA ASP A 40 -3.20 25.73 -7.57
C ASP A 40 -3.70 25.34 -8.97
N ILE A 41 -3.72 26.30 -9.90
CA ILE A 41 -4.26 26.12 -11.25
C ILE A 41 -3.61 25.04 -12.12
N GLN A 42 -2.44 24.52 -11.73
CA GLN A 42 -1.73 23.45 -12.45
C GLN A 42 -1.78 22.13 -11.71
N GLN A 43 -2.14 22.14 -10.43
CA GLN A 43 -2.18 20.94 -9.60
C GLN A 43 -3.57 20.32 -9.70
N ILE A 44 -3.61 18.99 -9.57
CA ILE A 44 -4.85 18.29 -9.28
C ILE A 44 -4.82 17.96 -7.79
N ASP A 45 -5.64 18.63 -7.00
CA ASP A 45 -5.57 18.57 -5.54
C ASP A 45 -6.55 17.54 -4.92
N SER A 46 -6.65 17.52 -3.59
CA SER A 46 -7.45 16.52 -2.87
C SER A 46 -8.96 16.67 -3.05
N ASP A 47 -9.43 17.85 -3.47
CA ASP A 47 -10.85 18.13 -3.66
C ASP A 47 -11.27 17.86 -5.11
N GLU A 48 -10.32 17.45 -5.96
CA GLU A 48 -10.50 17.22 -7.38
C GLU A 48 -10.39 15.75 -7.76
N THR A 49 -11.15 15.38 -8.78
CA THR A 49 -11.03 14.07 -9.45
C THR A 49 -10.97 14.32 -10.94
N PHE A 50 -10.10 13.58 -11.63
CA PHE A 50 -9.92 13.72 -13.05
C PHE A 50 -9.70 12.35 -13.70
N GLY A 51 -10.11 12.22 -14.97
CA GLY A 51 -9.96 11.00 -15.73
C GLY A 51 -10.85 10.94 -16.96
N ILE A 52 -10.71 9.86 -17.73
CA ILE A 52 -11.56 9.57 -18.89
C ILE A 52 -12.63 8.58 -18.47
N ALA A 53 -13.89 9.05 -18.36
CA ALA A 53 -14.99 8.24 -17.86
C ALA A 53 -15.24 6.96 -18.68
N SER A 54 -15.03 7.01 -20.01
CA SER A 54 -15.17 5.82 -20.87
C SER A 54 -14.09 4.78 -20.65
N GLU A 55 -12.97 5.15 -20.02
CA GLU A 55 -11.86 4.26 -19.68
C GLU A 55 -11.87 3.83 -18.21
N GLY A 56 -12.83 4.32 -17.42
CA GLY A 56 -12.93 4.01 -15.98
C GLY A 56 -11.86 4.68 -15.12
N THR A 57 -11.20 5.75 -15.58
CA THR A 57 -10.04 6.34 -14.89
C THR A 57 -10.32 7.62 -14.10
N VAL A 58 -11.60 7.97 -13.86
CA VAL A 58 -11.95 9.16 -13.06
C VAL A 58 -11.58 8.91 -11.61
N ALA A 59 -10.47 9.50 -11.16
CA ALA A 59 -9.88 9.27 -9.85
C ALA A 59 -9.26 10.55 -9.27
N GLY A 60 -9.18 10.60 -7.94
CA GLY A 60 -8.37 11.57 -7.20
C GLY A 60 -6.95 11.05 -6.96
N GLY A 61 -6.24 11.65 -6.01
CA GLY A 61 -4.93 11.13 -5.57
C GLY A 61 -3.81 11.31 -6.60
N TRP A 62 -3.90 12.34 -7.44
CA TRP A 62 -2.90 12.61 -8.48
C TRP A 62 -1.56 13.01 -7.88
N VAL A 63 -0.48 12.39 -8.37
CA VAL A 63 0.89 12.75 -8.02
C VAL A 63 1.32 13.93 -8.89
N ASN A 64 1.38 15.12 -8.30
CA ASN A 64 1.80 16.35 -8.97
C ASN A 64 3.34 16.48 -8.96
N LEU A 65 3.99 16.34 -10.12
CA LEU A 65 5.44 16.46 -10.26
C LEU A 65 5.85 17.86 -10.72
N ASN A 66 6.28 18.69 -9.77
CA ASN A 66 6.89 20.00 -10.02
C ASN A 66 8.41 19.95 -9.86
N ALA A 67 9.17 20.48 -10.83
CA ALA A 67 10.65 20.57 -10.78
C ALA A 67 11.42 19.24 -10.53
N VAL A 68 10.73 18.10 -10.55
CA VAL A 68 11.27 16.76 -10.34
C VAL A 68 11.15 15.97 -11.64
N ASN A 69 12.16 15.14 -11.91
CA ASN A 69 12.28 14.34 -13.13
C ASN A 69 12.02 12.84 -12.95
N SER A 70 11.77 12.41 -11.72
CA SER A 70 11.48 11.02 -11.40
C SER A 70 10.73 10.91 -10.07
N ALA A 71 9.90 9.89 -9.94
CA ALA A 71 9.28 9.51 -8.67
C ALA A 71 9.33 7.99 -8.59
N SER A 72 9.55 7.46 -7.39
CA SER A 72 9.51 6.03 -7.14
C SER A 72 8.27 5.65 -6.35
N ASP A 73 7.86 4.38 -6.45
CA ASP A 73 6.78 3.78 -5.68
C ASP A 73 5.49 4.62 -5.69
N LEU A 74 5.04 5.01 -6.89
CA LEU A 74 3.88 5.88 -7.04
C LEU A 74 2.66 5.34 -6.28
N ALA A 75 1.90 6.23 -5.64
CA ALA A 75 0.66 5.84 -4.98
C ALA A 75 -0.46 5.58 -5.98
N ASP A 76 -1.31 4.60 -5.70
CA ASP A 76 -2.57 4.41 -6.40
C ASP A 76 -3.62 5.44 -5.94
N SER A 77 -4.78 5.45 -6.60
CA SER A 77 -5.90 6.36 -6.34
C SER A 77 -6.52 6.21 -4.95
N ALA A 78 -6.24 5.10 -4.25
CA ALA A 78 -6.65 4.89 -2.86
C ALA A 78 -5.57 5.34 -1.87
N GLY A 79 -4.42 5.80 -2.35
CA GLY A 79 -3.31 6.30 -1.55
C GLY A 79 -2.32 5.22 -1.13
N PHE A 80 -2.43 3.98 -1.64
CA PHE A 80 -1.47 2.92 -1.32
C PHE A 80 -0.26 3.02 -2.22
N SER A 81 0.94 2.91 -1.64
CA SER A 81 2.19 2.81 -2.40
C SER A 81 2.14 1.60 -3.35
N THR A 82 2.60 1.79 -4.58
CA THR A 82 2.76 0.71 -5.56
C THR A 82 4.23 0.49 -5.85
N SER A 83 4.56 -0.48 -6.70
CA SER A 83 5.93 -0.67 -7.21
C SER A 83 6.26 0.25 -8.39
N VAL A 84 5.28 0.99 -8.93
CA VAL A 84 5.45 1.67 -10.21
C VAL A 84 6.30 2.91 -10.05
N ASP A 85 7.40 2.95 -10.80
CA ASP A 85 8.32 4.07 -10.87
C ASP A 85 8.05 4.93 -12.12
N PHE A 86 8.38 6.21 -12.03
CA PHE A 86 8.22 7.21 -13.08
C PHE A 86 9.54 7.92 -13.37
N GLY A 87 9.87 8.08 -14.65
CA GLY A 87 11.00 8.86 -15.11
C GLY A 87 10.64 9.73 -16.31
N LEU A 88 11.32 10.87 -16.46
CA LEU A 88 11.15 11.74 -17.61
C LEU A 88 12.47 12.17 -18.25
N THR A 89 12.46 12.28 -19.58
CA THR A 89 13.47 12.95 -20.38
C THR A 89 12.83 14.18 -21.01
N ALA A 90 13.18 15.38 -20.53
CA ALA A 90 12.60 16.63 -21.01
C ALA A 90 13.68 17.70 -21.21
N PRO A 91 14.38 17.71 -22.35
CA PRO A 91 15.48 18.65 -22.61
C PRO A 91 15.06 20.13 -22.60
N ASN A 92 13.79 20.44 -22.88
CA ASN A 92 13.23 21.78 -22.79
C ASN A 92 12.48 22.06 -21.47
N GLN A 93 12.50 21.11 -20.53
CA GLN A 93 11.78 21.17 -19.26
C GLN A 93 10.24 21.12 -19.46
N LYS A 94 9.49 21.91 -18.70
CA LYS A 94 8.02 21.92 -18.67
C LYS A 94 7.51 23.30 -19.05
N ALA A 95 6.34 23.36 -19.68
CA ALA A 95 5.67 24.60 -20.07
C ALA A 95 4.19 24.60 -19.67
N SER A 96 3.63 25.79 -19.51
CA SER A 96 2.21 26.05 -19.25
C SER A 96 1.46 26.37 -20.54
N PHE A 97 0.24 25.85 -20.64
CA PHE A 97 -0.62 25.99 -21.81
C PHE A 97 -1.86 26.85 -21.51
N SER A 98 -2.83 26.83 -22.43
CA SER A 98 -4.02 27.69 -22.41
C SER A 98 -4.70 27.79 -21.04
N VAL A 99 -5.23 28.98 -20.73
CA VAL A 99 -6.07 29.21 -19.53
C VAL A 99 -7.38 28.41 -19.57
N ALA A 100 -7.77 27.89 -20.72
CA ALA A 100 -8.91 26.99 -20.82
C ALA A 100 -8.67 25.62 -20.16
N TYR A 101 -7.40 25.31 -19.84
CA TYR A 101 -6.97 24.07 -19.20
C TYR A 101 -6.66 24.25 -17.70
N ASP A 102 -6.94 25.42 -17.11
CA ASP A 102 -6.78 25.62 -15.66
C ASP A 102 -7.56 24.53 -14.90
N ASP A 103 -6.94 23.99 -13.84
CA ASP A 103 -7.48 22.91 -12.99
C ASP A 103 -7.70 21.58 -13.77
N THR A 104 -6.89 21.35 -14.82
CA THR A 104 -6.91 20.09 -15.58
C THR A 104 -5.51 19.52 -15.80
N PRO A 105 -5.38 18.20 -16.04
CA PRO A 105 -4.10 17.58 -16.39
C PRO A 105 -3.50 18.06 -17.71
N LEU A 106 -4.19 18.91 -18.49
CA LEU A 106 -3.68 19.53 -19.73
C LEU A 106 -3.02 20.88 -19.48
N LYS A 107 -3.02 21.40 -18.24
CA LYS A 107 -2.56 22.75 -17.97
C LYS A 107 -1.08 22.95 -18.28
N SER A 108 -0.28 21.92 -18.04
CA SER A 108 1.18 21.98 -18.17
C SER A 108 1.74 20.60 -18.50
N GLY A 109 2.96 20.56 -19.02
CA GLY A 109 3.57 19.32 -19.48
C GLY A 109 5.00 19.50 -19.93
N ILE A 110 5.68 18.40 -20.25
CA ILE A 110 6.99 18.45 -20.90
C ILE A 110 6.78 18.79 -22.37
N ASP A 111 7.40 19.87 -22.84
CA ASP A 111 7.18 20.39 -24.18
C ASP A 111 8.25 19.90 -25.17
N ASP A 112 7.79 19.71 -26.40
CA ASP A 112 8.60 19.30 -27.53
C ASP A 112 8.34 20.21 -28.73
N TYR A 113 9.39 20.48 -29.48
CA TYR A 113 9.38 21.27 -30.71
C TYR A 113 10.22 20.56 -31.75
N THR A 114 9.98 20.83 -33.04
CA THR A 114 10.70 20.26 -34.19
C THR A 114 12.26 20.27 -34.11
N ASN A 115 12.86 21.11 -33.26
CA ASN A 115 14.30 21.23 -33.07
C ASN A 115 14.79 20.87 -31.66
N THR A 116 13.93 20.28 -30.84
CA THR A 116 14.27 19.83 -29.48
C THR A 116 15.25 18.68 -29.56
N ALA A 117 16.13 18.57 -28.57
CA ALA A 117 16.97 17.40 -28.46
C ALA A 117 16.09 16.17 -28.18
N THR A 118 16.20 15.14 -29.02
CA THR A 118 15.42 13.91 -28.87
C THR A 118 16.16 12.88 -28.00
N PRO A 119 15.45 12.03 -27.22
CA PRO A 119 13.99 11.96 -27.12
C PRO A 119 13.40 12.92 -26.07
N VAL A 120 12.13 13.28 -26.25
CA VAL A 120 11.27 13.79 -25.18
C VAL A 120 10.34 12.65 -24.78
N SER A 121 10.40 12.19 -23.53
CA SER A 121 9.69 10.98 -23.13
C SER A 121 9.33 10.90 -21.65
N VAL A 122 8.34 10.05 -21.37
CA VAL A 122 7.98 9.54 -20.04
C VAL A 122 8.20 8.04 -20.02
N THR A 123 8.78 7.52 -18.94
CA THR A 123 8.96 6.09 -18.72
C THR A 123 8.24 5.70 -17.43
N LEU A 124 7.46 4.62 -17.50
CA LEU A 124 6.91 3.91 -16.35
C LEU A 124 7.63 2.56 -16.25
N SER A 125 8.08 2.16 -15.06
CA SER A 125 8.73 0.87 -14.83
C SER A 125 8.12 0.12 -13.65
N ASP A 126 8.51 -1.15 -13.52
CA ASP A 126 8.09 -2.05 -12.45
C ASP A 126 6.56 -2.26 -12.43
N LEU A 127 5.97 -2.23 -13.63
CA LEU A 127 4.53 -2.32 -13.86
C LEU A 127 3.98 -3.69 -13.45
N ASN A 128 4.70 -4.78 -13.71
CA ASN A 128 4.14 -6.13 -13.56
C ASN A 128 3.99 -6.55 -12.09
N ALA A 129 4.73 -5.93 -11.17
CA ALA A 129 4.55 -6.16 -9.73
C ALA A 129 3.25 -5.53 -9.21
N THR A 130 2.79 -4.43 -9.83
CA THR A 130 1.52 -3.78 -9.50
C THR A 130 0.37 -4.27 -10.37
N PHE A 131 0.61 -4.62 -11.64
CA PHE A 131 -0.37 -5.03 -12.64
C PHE A 131 0.06 -6.35 -13.30
N PRO A 132 -0.06 -7.50 -12.62
CA PRO A 132 0.51 -8.77 -13.09
C PRO A 132 -0.11 -9.28 -14.38
N ASP A 133 -1.38 -8.94 -14.62
CA ASP A 133 -2.12 -9.29 -15.84
C ASP A 133 -2.02 -8.22 -16.94
N GLY A 134 -1.25 -7.15 -16.68
CA GLY A 134 -1.03 -6.03 -17.57
C GLY A 134 -1.93 -4.82 -17.30
N CYS A 135 -1.70 -3.75 -18.04
CA CYS A 135 -2.37 -2.46 -17.84
C CYS A 135 -2.73 -1.75 -19.15
N LYS A 136 -3.55 -0.71 -19.06
CA LYS A 136 -3.70 0.34 -20.06
C LYS A 136 -2.99 1.60 -19.58
N VAL A 137 -2.44 2.37 -20.51
CA VAL A 137 -1.84 3.68 -20.21
C VAL A 137 -2.54 4.76 -21.01
N ILE A 138 -3.08 5.76 -20.32
CA ILE A 138 -3.69 6.95 -20.90
C ILE A 138 -2.68 8.08 -20.82
N VAL A 139 -2.42 8.71 -21.95
CA VAL A 139 -1.50 9.85 -22.04
C VAL A 139 -2.31 11.09 -22.37
N TYR A 140 -2.19 12.12 -21.55
CA TYR A 140 -2.83 13.41 -21.77
C TYR A 140 -1.91 14.28 -22.65
N LEU A 141 -2.46 14.70 -23.79
CA LEU A 141 -1.75 15.34 -24.89
C LEU A 141 -2.09 16.82 -24.94
N GLY A 142 -1.07 17.67 -24.88
CA GLY A 142 -1.22 19.12 -24.91
C GLY A 142 -0.20 19.79 -25.82
N GLY A 143 0.16 21.03 -25.48
CA GLY A 143 1.08 21.84 -26.26
C GLY A 143 0.52 23.23 -26.56
N PHE A 144 1.23 23.96 -27.41
CA PHE A 144 0.87 25.30 -27.84
C PHE A 144 -0.23 25.24 -28.90
N ASN A 145 -1.12 26.23 -28.92
CA ASN A 145 -2.24 26.31 -29.87
C ASN A 145 -1.82 26.30 -31.36
N ALA A 146 -0.55 26.54 -31.66
CA ALA A 146 -0.06 26.51 -33.04
C ALA A 146 0.43 25.11 -33.47
N ASN A 147 0.42 24.09 -32.59
CA ASN A 147 0.78 22.72 -32.95
C ASN A 147 -0.24 22.16 -33.94
N SER A 148 0.19 21.99 -35.18
CA SER A 148 -0.62 21.50 -36.31
C SER A 148 -0.33 20.03 -36.65
N GLY A 149 0.49 19.36 -35.83
CA GLY A 149 0.70 17.92 -35.91
C GLY A 149 1.89 17.46 -35.07
N ALA A 150 1.64 16.44 -34.27
CA ALA A 150 2.60 15.78 -33.41
C ALA A 150 2.28 14.28 -33.32
N SER A 151 3.22 13.50 -32.80
CA SER A 151 3.05 12.07 -32.56
C SER A 151 3.38 11.69 -31.13
N ILE A 152 2.75 10.62 -30.63
CA ILE A 152 3.05 9.96 -29.36
C ILE A 152 3.17 8.46 -29.62
N SER A 153 4.24 7.83 -29.13
CA SER A 153 4.52 6.41 -29.38
C SER A 153 4.99 5.67 -28.14
N ASP A 154 4.56 4.42 -27.98
CA ASP A 154 5.11 3.46 -27.01
C ASP A 154 6.24 2.59 -27.60
N GLY A 155 6.67 2.88 -28.82
CA GLY A 155 7.63 2.10 -29.60
C GLY A 155 7.02 1.00 -30.47
N THR A 156 5.75 0.64 -30.26
CA THR A 156 5.00 -0.34 -31.07
C THR A 156 3.88 0.32 -31.85
N THR A 157 3.09 1.15 -31.19
CA THR A 157 1.99 1.95 -31.73
C THR A 157 2.39 3.41 -31.71
N THR A 158 2.01 4.14 -32.75
CA THR A 158 2.18 5.60 -32.82
C THR A 158 0.83 6.22 -33.14
N TYR A 159 0.43 7.20 -32.33
CA TYR A 159 -0.74 8.02 -32.60
C TYR A 159 -0.34 9.43 -33.00
N TYR A 160 -1.14 10.06 -33.86
CA TYR A 160 -0.94 11.42 -34.35
C TYR A 160 -2.05 12.33 -33.85
N TYR A 161 -1.70 13.57 -33.48
CA TYR A 161 -2.66 14.57 -33.00
C TYR A 161 -2.20 15.99 -33.31
N GLN A 162 -3.12 16.94 -33.21
CA GLN A 162 -2.81 18.37 -33.13
C GLN A 162 -3.53 18.98 -31.91
N THR A 163 -3.09 20.16 -31.46
CA THR A 163 -3.79 20.85 -30.37
C THR A 163 -5.00 21.60 -30.90
N ALA A 164 -5.94 21.92 -30.02
CA ALA A 164 -7.03 22.83 -30.38
C ALA A 164 -6.48 24.26 -30.59
N ASP A 165 -6.81 24.89 -31.70
CA ASP A 165 -6.39 26.27 -32.02
C ASP A 165 -6.91 27.30 -31.01
N SER A 166 -8.09 27.05 -30.44
CA SER A 166 -8.79 27.97 -29.52
C SER A 166 -9.65 27.19 -28.52
N PRO A 167 -9.02 26.49 -27.54
CA PRO A 167 -9.75 25.72 -26.55
C PRO A 167 -10.61 26.65 -25.67
N VAL A 168 -11.81 26.21 -25.32
CA VAL A 168 -12.77 26.93 -24.47
C VAL A 168 -13.18 26.01 -23.34
N ALA A 169 -13.15 26.51 -22.10
CA ALA A 169 -13.61 25.76 -20.94
C ALA A 169 -15.15 25.66 -20.88
N PRO A 170 -15.73 24.53 -20.43
CA PRO A 170 -15.03 23.29 -20.09
C PRO A 170 -14.54 22.57 -21.35
N VAL A 171 -13.31 22.06 -21.29
CA VAL A 171 -12.69 21.38 -22.43
C VAL A 171 -13.26 19.97 -22.57
N ALA A 172 -13.69 19.62 -23.78
CA ALA A 172 -14.02 18.24 -24.12
C ALA A 172 -12.73 17.46 -24.38
N PHE A 173 -12.59 16.29 -23.77
CA PHE A 173 -11.47 15.39 -24.00
C PHE A 173 -11.80 14.45 -25.15
N VAL A 174 -11.02 14.53 -26.22
CA VAL A 174 -11.16 13.70 -27.41
C VAL A 174 -9.92 12.81 -27.54
N SER A 175 -10.12 11.51 -27.78
CA SER A 175 -9.03 10.60 -28.09
C SER A 175 -8.57 10.76 -29.52
N THR A 176 -7.27 10.62 -29.75
CA THR A 176 -6.78 10.26 -31.09
C THR A 176 -6.76 8.74 -31.24
N THR A 177 -7.15 8.29 -32.42
CA THR A 177 -6.95 6.90 -32.89
C THR A 177 -6.21 6.89 -34.23
N ASP A 178 -5.72 8.04 -34.68
CA ASP A 178 -5.06 8.16 -35.97
C ASP A 178 -3.63 7.65 -35.86
N THR A 179 -3.26 6.72 -36.74
CA THR A 179 -1.96 6.05 -36.72
C THR A 179 -1.14 6.33 -37.97
N THR A 180 -1.54 7.33 -38.77
CA THR A 180 -0.84 7.70 -40.01
C THR A 180 -0.47 9.18 -39.98
N ASP A 181 0.76 9.52 -40.37
CA ASP A 181 1.13 10.90 -40.65
C ASP A 181 0.68 11.29 -42.06
N ASP A 182 -0.45 11.98 -42.16
CA ASP A 182 -0.99 12.52 -43.41
C ASP A 182 -0.48 13.95 -43.72
N GLY A 183 0.40 14.51 -42.87
CA GLY A 183 1.04 15.82 -43.03
C GLY A 183 0.51 16.93 -42.12
N ASP A 184 0.90 18.17 -42.46
CA ASP A 184 0.60 19.37 -41.68
C ASP A 184 -0.91 19.71 -41.69
N ASN A 185 -1.50 19.93 -40.52
CA ASN A 185 -2.93 20.20 -40.29
C ASN A 185 -3.89 19.06 -40.71
N THR A 186 -3.43 17.81 -40.74
CA THR A 186 -4.29 16.67 -41.07
C THR A 186 -4.62 15.78 -39.87
N ALA A 187 -3.77 15.76 -38.85
CA ALA A 187 -4.01 14.99 -37.63
C ALA A 187 -5.26 15.51 -36.89
N PRO A 188 -6.01 14.66 -36.17
CA PRO A 188 -7.17 15.10 -35.41
C PRO A 188 -6.78 15.98 -34.23
N GLU A 189 -7.63 16.95 -33.88
CA GLU A 189 -7.56 17.60 -32.58
C GLU A 189 -7.86 16.57 -31.50
N ALA A 190 -6.91 16.36 -30.57
CA ALA A 190 -7.06 15.40 -29.49
C ALA A 190 -6.39 15.89 -28.20
N GLN A 191 -6.87 15.38 -27.08
CA GLN A 191 -6.41 15.70 -25.73
C GLN A 191 -5.85 14.48 -25.01
N TYR A 192 -6.04 13.27 -25.56
CA TYR A 192 -5.44 12.06 -25.02
C TYR A 192 -5.24 10.97 -26.06
N ALA A 193 -4.37 10.01 -25.74
CA ALA A 193 -4.22 8.74 -26.44
C ALA A 193 -4.23 7.59 -25.43
N VAL A 194 -4.66 6.41 -25.88
CA VAL A 194 -4.74 5.19 -25.05
C VAL A 194 -3.84 4.11 -25.66
N PHE A 195 -2.91 3.60 -24.85
CA PHE A 195 -2.07 2.47 -25.17
C PHE A 195 -2.55 1.24 -24.39
N GLY A 196 -2.70 0.12 -25.08
CA GLY A 196 -3.39 -1.06 -24.57
C GLY A 196 -4.92 -0.98 -24.74
N SER A 197 -5.61 -2.08 -24.45
CA SER A 197 -7.07 -2.19 -24.44
C SER A 197 -7.51 -3.35 -23.56
N ASP A 198 -8.79 -3.43 -23.22
CA ASP A 198 -9.33 -4.53 -22.39
C ASP A 198 -9.13 -5.92 -23.03
N LEU A 199 -8.87 -5.99 -24.34
CA LEU A 199 -8.58 -7.24 -25.07
C LEU A 199 -7.09 -7.46 -25.36
N ALA A 200 -6.27 -6.44 -25.14
CA ALA A 200 -4.84 -6.44 -25.43
C ALA A 200 -4.13 -5.45 -24.49
N LEU A 201 -3.99 -5.85 -23.22
CA LEU A 201 -3.28 -5.08 -22.21
C LEU A 201 -1.78 -5.01 -22.51
N LEU A 202 -1.11 -3.97 -22.02
CA LEU A 202 0.34 -3.87 -22.01
C LEU A 202 0.88 -4.79 -20.90
N THR A 203 1.67 -5.79 -21.28
CA THR A 203 2.25 -6.78 -20.35
C THR A 203 3.77 -6.61 -20.15
N SER A 204 4.34 -5.57 -20.75
CA SER A 204 5.74 -5.22 -20.56
C SER A 204 5.91 -4.56 -19.20
N ASP A 205 6.94 -4.98 -18.46
CA ASP A 205 7.24 -4.46 -17.12
C ASP A 205 7.65 -2.97 -17.12
N SER A 206 7.94 -2.42 -18.29
CA SER A 206 8.16 -1.01 -18.49
C SER A 206 7.59 -0.56 -19.84
N VAL A 207 7.08 0.67 -19.88
CA VAL A 207 6.66 1.35 -21.10
C VAL A 207 7.33 2.73 -21.17
N THR A 208 7.79 3.11 -22.35
CA THR A 208 8.33 4.45 -22.61
C THR A 208 7.50 5.12 -23.69
N LEU A 209 6.88 6.24 -23.33
CA LEU A 209 6.05 7.07 -24.18
C LEU A 209 6.90 8.23 -24.71
N THR A 210 7.13 8.26 -26.01
CA THR A 210 7.95 9.28 -26.68
C THR A 210 7.06 10.20 -27.51
N ILE A 211 7.20 11.51 -27.32
CA ILE A 211 6.52 12.53 -28.09
C ILE A 211 7.46 13.13 -29.13
N ASP A 212 6.91 13.48 -30.30
CA ASP A 212 7.62 14.20 -31.37
C ASP A 212 6.70 15.25 -32.01
N CYS A 213 7.13 16.50 -32.03
CA CYS A 213 6.49 17.62 -32.68
C CYS A 213 6.90 17.63 -34.16
N LEU A 214 5.93 17.38 -35.04
CA LEU A 214 6.18 17.24 -36.47
C LEU A 214 5.97 18.55 -37.23
N TYR A 215 4.91 19.29 -36.86
CA TYR A 215 4.47 20.48 -37.56
C TYR A 215 3.96 21.56 -36.59
N GLY A 216 4.14 22.83 -36.98
CA GLY A 216 3.60 23.97 -36.23
C GLY A 216 4.35 24.32 -34.94
N GLY A 217 3.59 24.71 -33.92
CA GLY A 217 4.04 25.02 -32.57
C GLY A 217 4.33 23.78 -31.74
N GLY A 218 4.83 23.96 -30.51
CA GLY A 218 5.27 22.84 -29.68
C GLY A 218 4.13 21.92 -29.20
N ALA A 219 4.44 20.64 -29.08
CA ALA A 219 3.59 19.57 -28.56
C ALA A 219 3.94 19.26 -27.10
N ALA A 220 3.11 18.53 -26.35
CA ALA A 220 3.45 18.16 -24.98
C ALA A 220 2.82 16.85 -24.47
N ILE A 221 3.55 16.17 -23.58
CA ILE A 221 2.97 15.18 -22.64
C ILE A 221 2.66 15.93 -21.35
N CYS A 222 1.39 16.00 -20.99
CA CYS A 222 0.94 16.77 -19.83
C CYS A 222 0.75 15.91 -18.58
N ALA A 223 0.25 14.70 -18.76
CA ALA A 223 -0.05 13.79 -17.67
C ALA A 223 -0.15 12.35 -18.18
N VAL A 224 -0.10 11.40 -17.25
CA VAL A 224 -0.36 9.99 -17.53
C VAL A 224 -1.25 9.37 -16.45
N GLN A 225 -2.09 8.42 -16.87
CA GLN A 225 -2.74 7.48 -15.96
C GLN A 225 -2.43 6.05 -16.39
N VAL A 226 -2.20 5.18 -15.42
CA VAL A 226 -2.09 3.73 -15.60
C VAL A 226 -3.26 3.07 -14.91
N ILE A 227 -3.96 2.18 -15.60
CA ILE A 227 -5.08 1.43 -15.04
C ILE A 227 -4.94 -0.06 -15.37
N GLY A 228 -5.21 -0.91 -14.40
CA GLY A 228 -5.23 -2.35 -14.59
C GLY A 228 -5.73 -3.06 -13.34
N GLU A 229 -5.94 -4.36 -13.48
CA GLU A 229 -6.17 -5.25 -12.36
C GLU A 229 -4.90 -5.30 -11.50
N GLY A 230 -5.01 -4.83 -10.27
CA GLY A 230 -3.89 -4.76 -9.34
C GLY A 230 -3.42 -6.15 -8.91
N ALA A 231 -2.15 -6.34 -8.58
CA ALA A 231 -1.73 -7.56 -7.92
C ALA A 231 -2.63 -7.81 -6.70
N PRO A 232 -3.14 -9.04 -6.50
CA PRO A 232 -3.85 -9.39 -5.28
C PRO A 232 -3.01 -8.90 -4.10
N PRO A 233 -3.53 -8.10 -3.15
CA PRO A 233 -2.76 -7.76 -1.97
C PRO A 233 -2.17 -9.05 -1.40
N LEU A 234 -0.84 -9.05 -1.28
CA LEU A 234 -0.12 -10.19 -0.72
C LEU A 234 -0.79 -10.52 0.62
N PRO A 235 -1.09 -11.81 0.89
CA PRO A 235 -1.77 -12.18 2.11
C PRO A 235 -1.04 -11.56 3.29
N VAL A 236 -1.79 -10.98 4.24
CA VAL A 236 -1.25 -10.45 5.50
C VAL A 236 -0.38 -11.54 6.10
N SER A 237 0.93 -11.40 5.93
CA SER A 237 1.90 -12.43 6.27
C SER A 237 3.13 -11.74 6.83
N GLY A 238 3.56 -12.28 7.96
CA GLY A 238 4.64 -11.73 8.77
C GLY A 238 4.25 -10.51 9.61
N PRO A 239 5.20 -10.02 10.41
CA PRO A 239 4.99 -8.90 11.31
C PRO A 239 4.84 -7.56 10.58
N VAL A 240 4.16 -6.61 11.20
CA VAL A 240 4.32 -5.18 10.86
C VAL A 240 5.47 -4.65 11.71
N SER A 241 6.52 -4.11 11.08
CA SER A 241 7.76 -3.73 11.77
C SER A 241 8.07 -2.25 11.54
N VAL A 242 8.42 -1.52 12.61
CA VAL A 242 8.73 -0.09 12.57
C VAL A 242 10.03 0.19 13.31
N ASN A 243 10.88 1.03 12.73
CA ASN A 243 12.12 1.51 13.32
C ASN A 243 12.17 3.04 13.32
N PHE A 244 12.65 3.64 14.41
CA PHE A 244 12.79 5.09 14.53
C PHE A 244 14.22 5.53 14.24
N LYS A 245 14.40 6.50 13.34
CA LYS A 245 15.72 7.02 12.98
C LYS A 245 15.92 8.46 13.42
N GLN A 246 17.18 8.82 13.70
CA GLN A 246 17.59 10.21 13.90
C GLN A 246 18.00 10.89 12.59
N PHE A 247 18.59 10.15 11.64
CA PHE A 247 19.16 10.69 10.39
C PHE A 247 18.95 9.70 9.22
N PRO A 248 19.09 10.13 7.95
CA PRO A 248 18.80 9.30 6.78
C PRO A 248 19.83 8.20 6.50
N ALA A 249 20.99 8.23 7.17
CA ALA A 249 22.04 7.25 6.92
C ALA A 249 21.63 5.86 7.44
N ALA A 250 21.81 4.83 6.62
CA ALA A 250 21.35 3.44 6.80
C ALA A 250 21.97 2.66 7.98
N VAL A 251 22.53 3.33 8.99
CA VAL A 251 23.29 2.66 10.07
C VAL A 251 22.37 1.88 11.03
N ASN A 252 21.07 2.16 11.02
CA ASN A 252 20.06 1.47 11.83
C ASN A 252 19.04 0.69 11.00
N ASP A 253 19.25 0.56 9.69
CA ASP A 253 18.42 -0.31 8.84
C ASP A 253 18.87 -1.75 9.01
N PRO A 254 18.00 -2.68 9.41
CA PRO A 254 18.31 -4.10 9.29
C PRO A 254 18.66 -4.43 7.83
N LEU A 255 19.95 -4.65 7.57
CA LEU A 255 20.45 -5.08 6.26
C LEU A 255 20.16 -6.56 5.98
N GLU A 256 19.84 -7.29 7.04
CA GLU A 256 19.43 -8.69 7.05
C GLU A 256 18.12 -8.79 7.86
N PRO A 257 17.32 -9.85 7.67
CA PRO A 257 16.14 -10.09 8.49
C PRO A 257 16.48 -9.98 9.99
N TYR A 258 15.74 -9.15 10.71
CA TYR A 258 15.97 -8.90 12.12
C TYR A 258 14.64 -8.84 12.88
N GLY A 259 14.67 -9.28 14.13
CA GLY A 259 13.55 -9.19 15.06
C GLY A 259 13.33 -10.49 15.83
N VAL A 260 12.44 -10.43 16.83
CA VAL A 260 11.95 -11.58 17.58
C VAL A 260 11.17 -12.50 16.65
N GLU A 261 10.35 -11.90 15.78
CA GLU A 261 9.95 -12.50 14.52
C GLU A 261 10.84 -11.86 13.45
N GLU A 262 11.59 -12.68 12.71
CA GLU A 262 12.46 -12.15 11.67
C GLU A 262 11.64 -11.37 10.64
N ALA A 263 12.04 -10.13 10.39
CA ALA A 263 11.42 -9.26 9.40
C ALA A 263 12.50 -8.57 8.57
N SER A 264 12.27 -8.54 7.27
CA SER A 264 13.05 -7.84 6.26
C SER A 264 12.44 -6.48 5.93
N ASN A 265 11.12 -6.31 6.05
CA ASN A 265 10.42 -5.07 5.67
C ASN A 265 10.15 -4.16 6.87
N TRP A 266 11.18 -3.44 7.30
CA TRP A 266 11.05 -2.46 8.40
C TRP A 266 10.63 -1.09 7.87
N THR A 267 9.47 -0.61 8.32
CA THR A 267 9.04 0.77 8.05
C THR A 267 9.92 1.75 8.82
N ASN A 268 10.59 2.63 8.10
CA ASN A 268 11.59 3.53 8.65
C ASN A 268 11.03 4.93 8.90
N LEU A 269 10.87 5.28 10.17
CA LEU A 269 10.38 6.60 10.59
C LEU A 269 11.56 7.52 10.92
N GLU A 270 12.00 8.31 9.95
CA GLU A 270 13.13 9.22 10.11
C GLU A 270 12.72 10.57 10.71
N SER A 271 13.08 10.82 11.97
CA SER A 271 12.74 12.04 12.71
C SER A 271 11.25 12.40 12.68
N VAL A 272 10.39 11.42 12.41
CA VAL A 272 8.94 11.53 12.39
C VAL A 272 8.35 10.61 13.46
N THR A 273 7.23 11.05 14.01
CA THR A 273 6.56 10.36 15.12
C THR A 273 5.26 9.70 14.70
N SER A 274 5.00 9.59 13.40
CA SER A 274 3.79 8.96 12.88
C SER A 274 4.08 8.19 11.60
N GLY A 275 3.32 7.11 11.38
CA GLY A 275 3.26 6.37 10.14
C GLY A 275 1.84 5.80 9.98
N ASN A 276 1.32 5.83 8.77
CA ASN A 276 -0.04 5.37 8.49
C ASN A 276 0.01 4.16 7.55
N ASN A 277 -0.97 3.28 7.63
CA ASN A 277 -1.10 2.07 6.81
C ASN A 277 0.23 1.33 6.68
N LEU A 278 0.83 1.01 7.84
CA LEU A 278 2.13 0.34 7.89
C LEU A 278 2.11 -0.95 7.06
N ILE A 279 3.24 -1.36 6.52
CA ILE A 279 3.32 -2.54 5.66
C ILE A 279 3.71 -3.78 6.46
N THR A 280 3.19 -4.95 6.08
CA THR A 280 3.63 -6.22 6.67
C THR A 280 4.97 -6.65 6.08
N ASP A 281 5.63 -7.60 6.73
CA ASP A 281 6.90 -8.14 6.27
C ASP A 281 6.83 -8.72 4.85
N GLY A 282 5.73 -9.42 4.55
CA GLY A 282 5.45 -9.91 3.20
C GLY A 282 5.07 -8.83 2.18
N GLY A 283 5.13 -7.55 2.52
CA GLY A 283 4.70 -6.44 1.65
C GLY A 283 3.19 -6.30 1.51
N GLY A 284 2.42 -7.04 2.31
CA GLY A 284 0.96 -6.95 2.33
C GLY A 284 0.50 -5.61 2.95
N PRO A 285 -0.65 -5.08 2.51
CA PRO A 285 -1.21 -3.88 3.12
C PRO A 285 -1.63 -4.18 4.55
N SER A 286 -1.44 -3.21 5.44
CA SER A 286 -2.12 -3.18 6.74
C SER A 286 -2.86 -1.86 6.88
N THR A 287 -3.84 -1.86 7.77
CA THR A 287 -4.56 -0.65 8.21
C THR A 287 -3.91 -0.02 9.44
N ILE A 288 -2.81 -0.58 9.92
CA ILE A 288 -2.26 -0.20 11.22
C ILE A 288 -1.60 1.17 11.10
N ASP A 289 -2.06 2.08 11.94
CA ASP A 289 -1.46 3.40 12.12
C ASP A 289 -0.64 3.45 13.40
N LEU A 290 0.39 4.30 13.41
CA LEU A 290 1.25 4.55 14.55
C LEU A 290 1.37 6.05 14.80
N VAL A 291 1.20 6.44 16.05
CA VAL A 291 1.48 7.80 16.55
C VAL A 291 2.29 7.73 17.84
N ALA A 292 3.43 8.39 17.86
CA ALA A 292 4.34 8.44 18.99
C ALA A 292 4.54 9.86 19.53
N THR A 293 5.06 9.97 20.75
CA THR A 293 5.66 11.21 21.26
C THR A 293 7.15 11.01 21.45
N ALA A 294 7.94 12.02 21.07
CA ALA A 294 9.40 11.99 21.21
C ALA A 294 9.90 13.13 22.12
N PRO A 295 9.57 13.13 23.42
CA PRO A 295 9.91 14.24 24.31
C PRO A 295 11.41 14.42 24.53
N GLY A 296 12.20 13.35 24.45
CA GLY A 296 13.66 13.42 24.43
C GLY A 296 14.26 13.57 23.02
N GLY A 297 13.42 13.75 22.01
CA GLY A 297 13.82 13.73 20.60
C GLY A 297 14.31 12.37 20.13
N PHE A 298 14.95 12.37 18.97
CA PHE A 298 15.59 11.18 18.39
C PHE A 298 17.06 11.14 18.78
N SER A 299 17.54 9.98 19.18
CA SER A 299 18.92 9.77 19.62
C SER A 299 19.52 8.53 18.98
N THR A 300 20.76 8.67 18.53
CA THR A 300 21.62 7.54 18.17
C THR A 300 22.42 7.12 19.39
N TRP A 301 22.39 5.84 19.75
CA TRP A 301 23.14 5.37 20.92
C TRP A 301 24.60 5.02 20.59
N ASN A 302 25.00 5.01 19.31
CA ASN A 302 26.39 5.04 18.79
C ASN A 302 27.35 3.92 19.29
N PHE A 303 26.98 2.66 19.07
CA PHE A 303 27.85 1.48 19.25
C PHE A 303 27.82 0.54 18.05
N ASP A 304 28.98 0.21 17.48
CA ASP A 304 29.11 -0.63 16.27
C ASP A 304 28.40 -1.98 16.41
N VAL A 305 28.27 -2.51 17.62
CA VAL A 305 27.57 -3.77 17.92
C VAL A 305 26.07 -3.72 17.63
N LEU A 306 25.46 -2.53 17.57
CA LEU A 306 24.04 -2.35 17.28
C LEU A 306 23.79 -1.90 15.84
N ASN A 307 24.83 -1.77 15.01
CA ASN A 307 24.64 -1.43 13.60
C ASN A 307 23.69 -2.44 12.96
N ASP A 308 22.87 -1.94 12.04
CA ASP A 308 21.91 -2.74 11.28
C ASP A 308 20.84 -3.39 12.19
N THR A 309 20.51 -2.74 13.31
CA THR A 309 19.41 -3.14 14.20
C THR A 309 18.49 -1.95 14.50
N PRO A 310 17.19 -2.18 14.77
CA PRO A 310 16.28 -1.13 15.24
C PRO A 310 16.69 -0.57 16.60
N MET A 311 17.59 -1.22 17.34
CA MET A 311 18.09 -0.74 18.62
C MET A 311 19.28 0.21 18.48
N ARG A 312 19.70 0.60 17.27
CA ARG A 312 20.83 1.53 17.09
C ARG A 312 20.47 2.97 17.43
N ALA A 313 19.24 3.36 17.15
CA ALA A 313 18.70 4.70 17.33
C ALA A 313 17.21 4.63 17.64
N GLY A 314 16.64 5.73 18.12
CA GLY A 314 15.20 5.85 18.24
C GLY A 314 14.76 6.97 19.17
N ILE A 315 13.60 6.81 19.78
CA ILE A 315 13.00 7.82 20.66
C ILE A 315 13.69 7.79 22.02
N GLY A 316 14.35 8.89 22.38
CA GLY A 316 14.97 9.06 23.70
C GLY A 316 13.94 9.41 24.77
N VAL A 317 14.04 8.76 25.93
CA VAL A 317 13.22 9.01 27.12
C VAL A 317 14.12 9.47 28.26
N TYR A 318 13.96 10.73 28.65
CA TYR A 318 14.66 11.35 29.78
C TYR A 318 13.65 11.56 30.91
N ALA A 319 13.39 12.81 31.32
CA ALA A 319 12.49 13.11 32.44
C ALA A 319 11.00 12.95 32.10
N THR A 320 10.61 13.10 30.83
CA THR A 320 9.21 13.04 30.38
C THR A 320 8.94 11.70 29.70
N PRO A 321 7.86 10.98 30.08
CA PRO A 321 7.48 9.73 29.42
C PRO A 321 7.20 9.91 27.93
N ALA A 322 7.62 8.93 27.14
CA ALA A 322 7.21 8.81 25.75
C ALA A 322 5.99 7.87 25.63
N THR A 323 5.17 8.10 24.63
CA THR A 323 4.01 7.27 24.32
C THR A 323 4.08 6.78 22.88
N VAL A 324 3.63 5.57 22.62
CA VAL A 324 3.36 5.07 21.27
C VAL A 324 1.96 4.49 21.24
N THR A 325 1.11 4.99 20.37
CA THR A 325 -0.23 4.50 20.12
C THR A 325 -0.26 3.80 18.78
N LEU A 326 -0.76 2.58 18.78
CA LEU A 326 -1.08 1.81 17.59
C LEU A 326 -2.61 1.78 17.46
N SER A 327 -3.15 1.97 16.26
CA SER A 327 -4.60 1.94 15.99
C SER A 327 -4.93 1.13 14.74
N ASP A 328 -6.23 0.85 14.57
CA ASP A 328 -6.79 0.16 13.41
C ASP A 328 -6.18 -1.24 13.21
N ILE A 329 -5.88 -1.91 14.31
CA ILE A 329 -5.15 -3.19 14.34
C ILE A 329 -6.06 -4.35 13.92
N ASN A 330 -7.35 -4.32 14.30
CA ASN A 330 -8.23 -5.49 14.17
C ASN A 330 -8.61 -5.82 12.72
N ALA A 331 -8.46 -4.88 11.80
CA ALA A 331 -8.61 -5.14 10.38
C ALA A 331 -7.40 -5.92 9.80
N THR A 332 -6.25 -5.88 10.47
CA THR A 332 -5.03 -6.61 10.08
C THR A 332 -4.86 -7.90 10.90
N PHE A 333 -4.99 -7.83 12.23
CA PHE A 333 -4.79 -8.96 13.13
C PHE A 333 -5.96 -9.14 14.10
N SER A 334 -6.49 -10.36 14.19
CA SER A 334 -7.60 -10.69 15.11
C SER A 334 -7.16 -10.87 16.56
N THR A 335 -5.94 -11.36 16.75
CA THR A 335 -5.21 -11.41 18.01
C THR A 335 -3.75 -11.12 17.71
N TYR A 336 -3.10 -10.32 18.53
CA TYR A 336 -1.73 -9.88 18.25
C TYR A 336 -0.91 -9.69 19.51
N ASP A 337 0.40 -9.64 19.30
CA ASP A 337 1.41 -9.31 20.26
C ASP A 337 2.13 -8.03 19.80
N VAL A 338 2.51 -7.18 20.75
CA VAL A 338 3.34 -6.01 20.49
C VAL A 338 4.70 -6.21 21.15
N ILE A 339 5.74 -6.18 20.33
CA ILE A 339 7.13 -6.34 20.72
C ILE A 339 7.79 -4.98 20.62
N VAL A 340 8.34 -4.49 21.72
CA VAL A 340 9.02 -3.18 21.77
C VAL A 340 10.50 -3.41 21.96
N TYR A 341 11.30 -2.99 20.99
CA TYR A 341 12.75 -3.03 21.06
C TYR A 341 13.23 -1.86 21.89
N VAL A 342 13.90 -2.19 22.99
CA VAL A 342 14.33 -1.21 23.97
C VAL A 342 15.82 -0.96 23.85
N GLY A 343 16.18 0.30 24.03
CA GLY A 343 17.56 0.74 24.04
C GLY A 343 17.75 1.92 24.97
N GLY A 344 18.78 2.70 24.71
CA GLY A 344 19.14 3.85 25.52
C GLY A 344 20.64 4.05 25.63
N PHE A 345 21.02 5.06 26.39
CA PHE A 345 22.42 5.27 26.74
C PHE A 345 22.86 4.24 27.78
N ASN A 346 24.12 3.83 27.75
CA ASN A 346 24.68 2.91 28.74
C ASN A 346 25.71 3.68 29.58
N GLY A 347 25.19 4.53 30.47
CA GLY A 347 26.01 5.44 31.28
C GLY A 347 26.25 4.95 32.72
N ALA A 348 25.47 3.99 33.21
CA ALA A 348 25.49 3.52 34.59
C ALA A 348 26.03 2.08 34.72
N ALA A 349 26.71 1.81 35.84
CA ALA A 349 27.07 0.45 36.23
C ALA A 349 25.78 -0.34 36.53
N GLY A 350 25.52 -1.39 35.75
CA GLY A 350 24.24 -2.13 35.78
C GLY A 350 23.25 -1.74 34.68
N GLY A 351 23.59 -0.78 33.82
CA GLY A 351 22.73 -0.34 32.73
C GLY A 351 21.75 0.77 33.14
N ASN A 352 21.33 1.55 32.16
CA ASN A 352 20.22 2.49 32.32
C ASN A 352 18.90 1.71 32.35
N GLN A 353 17.92 2.16 33.12
CA GLN A 353 16.71 1.41 33.43
C GLN A 353 15.48 2.14 32.93
N GLY A 354 14.59 1.38 32.30
CA GLY A 354 13.31 1.85 31.82
C GLY A 354 12.18 0.95 32.25
N SER A 355 10.96 1.46 32.10
CA SER A 355 9.74 0.67 32.18
C SER A 355 8.84 1.00 31.00
N ILE A 356 8.08 0.02 30.53
CA ILE A 356 7.07 0.17 29.48
C ILE A 356 5.78 -0.46 29.96
N SER A 357 4.68 0.27 29.82
CA SER A 357 3.35 -0.18 30.24
C SER A 357 2.33 -0.02 29.12
N ASP A 358 1.39 -0.97 29.01
CA ASP A 358 0.18 -0.86 28.19
C ASP A 358 -1.04 -0.37 29.00
N GLY A 359 -0.82 0.06 30.25
CA GLY A 359 -1.86 0.43 31.20
C GLY A 359 -2.38 -0.72 32.07
N THR A 360 -2.08 -1.98 31.72
CA THR A 360 -2.46 -3.17 32.49
C THR A 360 -1.24 -3.91 33.06
N THR A 361 -0.22 -4.08 32.24
CA THR A 361 1.04 -4.73 32.56
C THR A 361 2.15 -3.71 32.41
N THR A 362 3.13 -3.74 33.31
CA THR A 362 4.32 -2.91 33.22
C THR A 362 5.54 -3.82 33.27
N TYR A 363 6.36 -3.78 32.22
CA TYR A 363 7.65 -4.43 32.21
C TYR A 363 8.73 -3.44 32.60
N VAL A 364 9.72 -3.93 33.34
CA VAL A 364 10.90 -3.20 33.75
C VAL A 364 12.13 -3.84 33.13
N TYR A 365 13.13 -3.06 32.75
CA TYR A 365 14.35 -3.60 32.14
C TYR A 365 15.56 -2.71 32.41
N SER A 366 16.75 -3.33 32.34
CA SER A 366 18.04 -2.64 32.24
C SER A 366 18.58 -2.74 30.81
N VAL A 367 19.05 -1.63 30.25
CA VAL A 367 19.81 -1.59 29.00
C VAL A 367 21.10 -2.41 29.20
N PRO A 368 21.39 -3.42 28.37
CA PRO A 368 22.56 -4.26 28.54
C PRO A 368 23.87 -3.46 28.60
N ASN A 369 24.72 -3.81 29.57
CA ASN A 369 26.07 -3.26 29.71
C ASN A 369 27.11 -4.40 29.82
N PRO A 370 27.88 -4.69 28.75
CA PRO A 370 27.94 -3.98 27.46
C PRO A 370 26.69 -4.19 26.59
N PHE A 371 26.52 -3.35 25.56
CA PHE A 371 25.45 -3.52 24.58
C PHE A 371 25.57 -4.85 23.84
N THR A 372 24.42 -5.37 23.43
CA THR A 372 24.32 -6.59 22.61
C THR A 372 23.20 -6.43 21.58
N ALA A 373 23.43 -6.93 20.37
CA ALA A 373 22.39 -7.10 19.35
C ALA A 373 21.56 -8.38 19.58
N SER A 374 21.94 -9.23 20.53
CA SER A 374 21.15 -10.41 20.87
C SER A 374 19.82 -10.01 21.50
N LEU A 375 18.75 -10.66 21.06
CA LEU A 375 17.41 -10.43 21.55
C LEU A 375 17.19 -11.19 22.86
N VAL A 376 16.92 -10.44 23.92
CA VAL A 376 16.67 -10.91 25.28
C VAL A 376 15.42 -10.20 25.78
N GLN A 377 14.37 -10.99 26.05
CA GLN A 377 13.14 -10.46 26.60
C GLN A 377 13.35 -10.08 28.06
N SER A 378 12.93 -8.88 28.47
CA SER A 378 12.61 -8.68 29.88
C SER A 378 11.23 -9.24 30.18
N THR A 379 11.16 -10.10 31.19
CA THR A 379 9.91 -10.62 31.76
C THR A 379 9.62 -10.04 33.15
N ASP A 380 10.50 -9.14 33.60
CA ASP A 380 10.43 -8.53 34.90
C ASP A 380 9.31 -7.48 34.95
N THR A 381 8.50 -7.55 36.01
CA THR A 381 7.35 -6.66 36.25
C THR A 381 7.44 -5.96 37.60
N ASP A 382 8.53 -6.14 38.36
CA ASP A 382 8.74 -5.54 39.67
C ASP A 382 9.94 -4.58 39.65
N SER A 383 9.68 -3.29 39.78
CA SER A 383 10.75 -2.28 39.89
C SER A 383 11.51 -2.31 41.23
N GLY A 384 11.13 -3.18 42.18
CA GLY A 384 11.55 -3.14 43.57
C GLY A 384 12.80 -3.97 43.93
N ASP A 385 13.17 -4.96 43.13
CA ASP A 385 14.28 -5.89 43.45
C ASP A 385 15.49 -5.78 42.49
N GLY A 386 15.36 -4.99 41.44
CA GLY A 386 16.36 -4.81 40.41
C GLY A 386 15.68 -4.61 39.08
N SER A 387 16.44 -4.75 37.99
CA SER A 387 15.83 -5.00 36.69
C SER A 387 16.74 -5.87 35.87
N ASP A 388 16.15 -6.84 35.17
CA ASP A 388 16.92 -7.75 34.32
C ASP A 388 17.41 -7.05 33.04
N PRO A 389 18.63 -7.36 32.56
CA PRO A 389 19.07 -6.90 31.25
C PRO A 389 18.12 -7.40 30.15
N GLY A 390 17.57 -6.48 29.36
CA GLY A 390 16.62 -6.79 28.29
C GLY A 390 16.82 -5.88 27.08
N THR A 391 16.66 -6.44 25.89
CA THR A 391 16.69 -5.72 24.60
C THR A 391 15.31 -5.61 23.97
N TYR A 392 14.31 -6.32 24.49
CA TYR A 392 12.91 -6.09 24.15
C TYR A 392 11.95 -6.45 25.29
N VAL A 393 10.71 -5.98 25.17
CA VAL A 393 9.55 -6.43 25.95
C VAL A 393 8.42 -6.86 25.01
N ARG A 394 7.54 -7.76 25.45
CA ARG A 394 6.44 -8.30 24.65
C ARG A 394 5.14 -8.27 25.43
N PHE A 395 4.14 -7.61 24.87
CA PHE A 395 2.76 -7.63 25.33
C PHE A 395 1.99 -8.62 24.46
N SER A 396 1.44 -9.68 25.05
CA SER A 396 0.90 -10.82 24.30
C SER A 396 -0.61 -11.00 24.44
N GLY A 397 -1.24 -11.56 23.40
CA GLY A 397 -2.66 -11.94 23.41
C GLY A 397 -3.61 -10.75 23.41
N LEU A 398 -3.18 -9.63 22.82
CA LEU A 398 -3.98 -8.43 22.69
C LEU A 398 -5.05 -8.63 21.61
N THR A 399 -6.19 -7.95 21.80
CA THR A 399 -7.38 -8.02 20.91
C THR A 399 -8.05 -6.65 20.73
N ALA A 400 -7.50 -5.62 21.37
CA ALA A 400 -8.03 -4.27 21.25
C ALA A 400 -7.67 -3.71 19.87
N ASP A 401 -8.56 -2.90 19.30
CA ASP A 401 -8.28 -2.27 18.00
C ASP A 401 -7.21 -1.18 18.09
N SER A 402 -6.89 -0.74 19.31
CA SER A 402 -5.84 0.22 19.61
C SER A 402 -5.17 -0.11 20.93
N VAL A 403 -3.86 0.14 20.99
CA VAL A 403 -3.05 0.03 22.21
C VAL A 403 -2.12 1.22 22.34
N THR A 404 -2.06 1.80 23.54
CA THR A 404 -1.09 2.85 23.87
C THR A 404 -0.06 2.30 24.86
N LEU A 405 1.19 2.34 24.44
CA LEU A 405 2.36 2.00 25.24
C LEU A 405 2.96 3.27 25.82
N THR A 406 3.25 3.28 27.12
CA THR A 406 3.89 4.38 27.82
C THR A 406 5.25 3.94 28.36
N MET A 407 6.30 4.63 27.95
CA MET A 407 7.66 4.36 28.38
C MET A 407 8.17 5.44 29.34
N THR A 408 8.76 5.01 30.46
CA THR A 408 9.28 5.89 31.51
C THR A 408 10.70 5.47 31.93
N THR A 409 11.58 6.44 32.21
CA THR A 409 12.90 6.16 32.82
C THR A 409 12.75 5.83 34.30
N LEU A 410 13.52 4.86 34.81
CA LEU A 410 13.57 4.55 36.24
C LEU A 410 14.81 5.11 36.93
N ASN A 411 15.93 5.21 36.21
CA ASN A 411 17.12 5.89 36.73
C ASN A 411 17.59 7.01 35.79
N VAL A 412 18.10 6.66 34.62
CA VAL A 412 18.81 7.51 33.67
C VAL A 412 18.40 7.04 32.26
N SER A 413 18.23 8.00 31.36
CA SER A 413 17.99 7.90 29.92
C SER A 413 17.81 6.49 29.33
N CYS A 414 16.60 6.18 28.85
CA CYS A 414 16.28 4.98 28.09
C CYS A 414 15.71 5.36 26.71
N GLY A 415 15.29 4.40 25.88
CA GLY A 415 14.57 4.71 24.65
C GLY A 415 13.91 3.52 23.94
N ILE A 416 13.05 3.86 22.97
CA ILE A 416 12.38 2.91 22.06
C ILE A 416 13.15 2.93 20.74
N GLY A 417 13.70 1.80 20.34
CA GLY A 417 14.40 1.66 19.07
C GLY A 417 13.44 1.35 17.92
N GLY A 418 12.57 0.37 18.14
CA GLY A 418 11.57 -0.05 17.17
C GLY A 418 10.45 -0.85 17.80
N ILE A 419 9.46 -1.21 16.98
CA ILE A 419 8.28 -1.96 17.38
C ILE A 419 7.98 -3.02 16.31
N GLN A 420 7.52 -4.18 16.75
CA GLN A 420 6.88 -5.18 15.91
C GLN A 420 5.48 -5.52 16.41
N ILE A 421 4.56 -5.70 15.47
CA ILE A 421 3.21 -6.22 15.72
C ILE A 421 3.12 -7.56 15.01
N VAL A 422 2.88 -8.60 15.79
CA VAL A 422 2.85 -9.99 15.31
C VAL A 422 1.49 -10.54 15.64
N GLY A 423 0.72 -10.98 14.66
CA GLY A 423 -0.63 -11.45 14.95
C GLY A 423 -1.11 -12.56 14.05
N THR A 424 -2.23 -13.13 14.46
CA THR A 424 -3.04 -13.99 13.58
C THR A 424 -3.81 -13.08 12.64
N PRO A 425 -3.63 -13.20 11.31
CA PRO A 425 -4.36 -12.38 10.35
C PRO A 425 -5.85 -12.34 10.66
N ALA A 426 -6.44 -11.15 10.57
CA ALA A 426 -7.87 -11.00 10.73
C ALA A 426 -8.57 -11.73 9.56
N VAL A 427 -9.04 -12.94 9.82
CA VAL A 427 -9.97 -13.59 8.90
C VAL A 427 -11.32 -12.87 9.04
N SER A 428 -11.81 -12.29 7.94
CA SER A 428 -13.18 -11.80 7.89
C SER A 428 -14.12 -12.98 8.11
N ARG A 429 -14.63 -13.13 9.34
CA ARG A 429 -15.69 -14.11 9.61
C ARG A 429 -16.97 -13.58 9.01
N ILE A 430 -17.54 -14.36 8.12
CA ILE A 430 -18.84 -14.07 7.54
C ILE A 430 -19.90 -14.54 8.53
N PRO A 431 -20.80 -13.66 8.99
CA PRO A 431 -21.93 -14.07 9.81
C PRO A 431 -22.82 -15.06 9.05
N ILE A 432 -23.04 -16.23 9.63
CA ILE A 432 -24.07 -17.16 9.15
C ILE A 432 -25.42 -16.67 9.66
N VAL A 433 -26.30 -16.30 8.73
CA VAL A 433 -27.66 -15.82 9.00
C VAL A 433 -28.56 -16.98 9.39
N SER A 434 -28.52 -18.07 8.64
CA SER A 434 -29.30 -19.28 8.95
C SER A 434 -28.71 -20.52 8.30
N VAL A 435 -28.97 -21.67 8.92
CA VAL A 435 -28.70 -23.01 8.35
C VAL A 435 -30.01 -23.78 8.38
N ASP A 436 -30.49 -24.22 7.23
CA ASP A 436 -31.66 -25.08 7.10
C ASP A 436 -31.26 -26.41 6.46
N ARG A 437 -31.93 -27.49 6.86
CA ARG A 437 -31.76 -28.81 6.26
C ARG A 437 -33.12 -29.34 5.84
N ASP A 438 -33.32 -29.52 4.54
CA ASP A 438 -34.54 -30.14 4.05
C ASP A 438 -34.58 -31.61 4.50
N ALA A 439 -35.58 -31.96 5.29
CA ALA A 439 -35.77 -33.29 5.84
C ALA A 439 -36.14 -34.35 4.76
N GLY A 440 -36.60 -33.91 3.59
CA GLY A 440 -36.98 -34.76 2.47
C GLY A 440 -35.83 -35.07 1.51
N SER A 441 -35.07 -34.05 1.11
CA SER A 441 -33.94 -34.18 0.16
C SER A 441 -32.59 -34.43 0.85
N GLY A 442 -32.46 -34.04 2.12
CA GLY A 442 -31.20 -34.05 2.84
C GLY A 442 -30.29 -32.87 2.48
N GLU A 443 -30.76 -31.96 1.64
CA GLU A 443 -30.06 -30.75 1.21
C GLU A 443 -29.81 -29.82 2.40
N LEU A 444 -28.60 -29.26 2.46
CA LEU A 444 -28.25 -28.23 3.43
C LEU A 444 -28.22 -26.87 2.73
N THR A 445 -28.99 -25.93 3.27
CA THR A 445 -29.00 -24.53 2.85
C THR A 445 -28.32 -23.68 3.90
N VAL A 446 -27.25 -22.97 3.52
CA VAL A 446 -26.58 -22.01 4.41
C VAL A 446 -26.77 -20.62 3.83
N VAL A 447 -27.35 -19.73 4.63
CA VAL A 447 -27.52 -18.31 4.32
C VAL A 447 -26.53 -17.53 5.16
N PHE A 448 -25.79 -16.63 4.54
CA PHE A 448 -24.80 -15.81 5.20
C PHE A 448 -24.85 -14.37 4.69
N GLU A 449 -24.40 -13.41 5.51
CA GLU A 449 -24.33 -12.01 5.11
C GLU A 449 -23.19 -11.84 4.10
N SER A 450 -23.54 -11.51 2.87
CA SER A 450 -22.59 -11.30 1.81
C SER A 450 -22.28 -9.81 1.64
N GLN A 451 -21.06 -9.52 1.23
CA GLN A 451 -20.61 -8.22 0.81
C GLN A 451 -20.48 -8.23 -0.71
N ALA A 452 -20.95 -7.16 -1.35
CA ALA A 452 -20.86 -7.02 -2.80
C ALA A 452 -19.41 -7.20 -3.27
N GLY A 453 -19.21 -7.98 -4.33
CA GLY A 453 -17.88 -8.21 -4.91
C GLY A 453 -16.95 -9.11 -4.10
N LYS A 454 -17.49 -9.95 -3.21
CA LYS A 454 -16.72 -10.99 -2.51
C LYS A 454 -17.07 -12.37 -3.02
N THR A 455 -16.04 -13.21 -3.15
CA THR A 455 -16.16 -14.63 -3.47
C THR A 455 -16.04 -15.47 -2.20
N TYR A 456 -16.84 -16.54 -2.13
CA TYR A 456 -17.00 -17.35 -0.93
C TYR A 456 -16.77 -18.84 -1.21
N SER A 457 -15.91 -19.48 -0.42
CA SER A 457 -15.63 -20.92 -0.50
C SER A 457 -16.22 -21.65 0.70
N ALA A 458 -16.89 -22.78 0.44
CA ALA A 458 -17.46 -23.64 1.48
C ALA A 458 -16.71 -24.97 1.58
N PHE A 459 -16.29 -25.31 2.80
CA PHE A 459 -15.67 -26.60 3.13
C PHE A 459 -16.57 -27.37 4.07
N GLY A 460 -16.60 -28.70 3.95
CA GLY A 460 -17.33 -29.54 4.88
C GLY A 460 -16.70 -30.89 5.07
N GLY A 461 -16.79 -31.37 6.31
CA GLY A 461 -16.31 -32.68 6.71
C GLY A 461 -17.23 -33.29 7.76
N THR A 462 -17.10 -34.61 7.93
CA THR A 462 -17.85 -35.38 8.94
C THR A 462 -17.13 -35.43 10.30
N ASP A 463 -15.90 -34.93 10.38
CA ASP A 463 -15.08 -34.90 11.59
C ASP A 463 -14.44 -33.52 11.77
N LEU A 464 -14.77 -32.85 12.88
CA LEU A 464 -14.24 -31.54 13.27
C LEU A 464 -12.77 -31.57 13.67
N ALA A 465 -12.23 -32.74 14.03
CA ALA A 465 -10.86 -32.86 14.55
C ALA A 465 -9.78 -32.91 13.46
N ASP A 466 -10.15 -33.04 12.19
CA ASP A 466 -9.22 -33.22 11.06
C ASP A 466 -9.58 -32.30 9.87
N ALA A 467 -9.56 -30.98 10.13
CA ALA A 467 -9.91 -29.95 9.14
C ALA A 467 -9.01 -29.98 7.89
N ALA A 468 -7.80 -30.54 7.97
CA ALA A 468 -6.88 -30.68 6.84
C ALA A 468 -7.33 -31.72 5.81
N ALA A 469 -8.30 -32.58 6.15
CA ALA A 469 -8.81 -33.64 5.29
C ALA A 469 -10.18 -33.33 4.66
N TRP A 470 -10.69 -32.10 4.82
CA TRP A 470 -12.00 -31.73 4.32
C TRP A 470 -11.98 -31.50 2.80
N PRO A 471 -12.79 -32.23 2.02
CA PRO A 471 -12.93 -31.91 0.60
C PRO A 471 -13.63 -30.55 0.44
N GLU A 472 -13.15 -29.76 -0.51
CA GLU A 472 -13.85 -28.57 -0.99
C GLU A 472 -15.24 -28.98 -1.53
N LEU A 473 -16.31 -28.34 -1.03
CA LEU A 473 -17.67 -28.78 -1.35
C LEU A 473 -18.19 -28.20 -2.67
N SER A 474 -17.61 -27.09 -3.18
CA SER A 474 -17.89 -26.56 -4.53
C SER A 474 -16.85 -25.54 -4.99
N THR A 475 -16.47 -25.57 -6.27
CA THR A 475 -15.63 -24.57 -6.97
C THR A 475 -16.48 -23.47 -7.62
N THR A 476 -17.68 -23.19 -7.12
CA THR A 476 -18.56 -22.19 -7.75
C THR A 476 -18.43 -20.89 -6.98
N ASP A 477 -17.66 -19.97 -7.54
CA ASP A 477 -17.51 -18.61 -7.02
C ASP A 477 -18.89 -17.97 -6.92
N ILE A 478 -19.41 -17.84 -5.69
CA ILE A 478 -20.62 -17.05 -5.45
C ILE A 478 -20.19 -15.58 -5.50
N VAL A 479 -20.29 -14.97 -6.68
CA VAL A 479 -20.16 -13.52 -6.85
C VAL A 479 -21.52 -12.91 -6.48
N ASP A 480 -21.58 -12.30 -5.30
CA ASP A 480 -22.79 -11.67 -4.79
C ASP A 480 -22.79 -10.15 -5.07
N ASP A 481 -23.97 -9.59 -5.37
CA ASP A 481 -24.23 -8.15 -5.55
C ASP A 481 -24.52 -7.42 -4.23
N GLY A 482 -24.54 -8.15 -3.11
CA GLY A 482 -24.60 -7.65 -1.75
C GLY A 482 -25.94 -7.94 -1.07
N GLY A 483 -25.90 -8.56 0.12
CA GLY A 483 -27.08 -8.86 0.92
C GLY A 483 -26.97 -10.23 1.60
N THR A 484 -27.56 -11.25 0.98
CA THR A 484 -27.54 -12.62 1.51
C THR A 484 -27.27 -13.63 0.40
N ALA A 485 -26.15 -14.34 0.48
CA ALA A 485 -25.83 -15.46 -0.39
C ALA A 485 -26.39 -16.76 0.16
N THR A 486 -26.76 -17.68 -0.75
CA THR A 486 -27.27 -19.01 -0.41
C THR A 486 -26.39 -20.09 -0.98
N PHE A 487 -25.83 -20.93 -0.11
CA PHE A 487 -25.13 -22.15 -0.50
C PHE A 487 -26.07 -23.35 -0.37
N GLN A 488 -26.17 -24.16 -1.43
CA GLN A 488 -26.94 -25.39 -1.45
C GLN A 488 -26.00 -26.59 -1.63
N TYR A 489 -25.99 -27.51 -0.67
CA TYR A 489 -25.26 -28.76 -0.76
C TYR A 489 -26.22 -29.94 -0.77
N THR A 490 -26.14 -30.75 -1.83
CA THR A 490 -26.80 -32.06 -1.92
C THR A 490 -25.72 -33.15 -1.79
N PRO A 491 -25.75 -34.00 -0.75
CA PRO A 491 -24.76 -35.04 -0.55
C PRO A 491 -24.78 -36.16 -1.61
#